data_AF-A0A8H2ZUD3-F1
#
_entry.id   AF-A0A8H2ZUD3-F1
#
_cell.length_a   1.000
_cell.length_b   1.000
_cell.length_c   1.000
_cell.angle_alpha   90.00
_cell.angle_beta   90.00
_cell.angle_gamma   90.00
#
_symmetry.space_group_name_H-M   'P 1'
#
loop_
_entity.id
_entity.type
_entity.pdbx_description
1 polymer ?
#
loop_
_entity_poly.entity_id
_entity_poly.type
_entity_poly.pdbx_seq_one_letter_code
_entity_poly.pdbx_strand_id
1 'polypeptide(L)'
;MTAPDAPTPATKAQIAAVVAFYMVAALVMVFVNKLVLNAAPELPVLFLFNQMLIAVALLHFSATLSPRIKIPSWNYSLAKSLFPVISVNAMGLVWNTLCLRAVDASYFQIARGLVLPLTIAVAAVHGRKKPSLLVLVSAALVTGGFLIGTTHSAALTTAASQTGLLYGVLSALAIAAHAVLIGAALPKVNGSALELAYWTNAGTAVFLVPVVLVGGEAQKLWVVSQTWANGSTQQHTMDVDWNVFLVGSFVTGVFGFLLCIASLTSIKVTSPVTHMFTSAVRSVLQTVLGVFMFRDIITTNRLASIGVILFGSCLYTWVKSKENQQRNTPAPETKHEGAEGKGAIEKCALPPYFVPMADVAGSGVVQEPFDLIRLSLSERVYVKLRGDRELTGVLHAYDGHMNLIMSDVEESIMIVENPENPANPNVKVAKRNVEMLFVRGDGVILVSPGSR
;
A
#
# COMPACT_ATOMS: atom_id res chain seq x y z
N MET A 1 -22.53 16.47 -18.36
CA MET A 1 -21.35 16.42 -17.48
C MET A 1 -21.30 15.05 -16.86
N THR A 2 -20.41 14.19 -17.32
CA THR A 2 -20.26 12.81 -16.85
C THR A 2 -19.75 12.82 -15.41
N ALA A 3 -20.46 12.14 -14.51
CA ALA A 3 -20.00 11.89 -13.16
C ALA A 3 -18.59 11.27 -13.19
N PRO A 4 -17.70 11.56 -12.21
CA PRO A 4 -16.45 10.84 -12.10
C PRO A 4 -16.78 9.36 -11.85
N ASP A 5 -16.48 8.52 -12.83
CA ASP A 5 -16.67 7.07 -12.77
C ASP A 5 -16.12 6.54 -11.44
N ALA A 6 -16.93 5.76 -10.72
CA ALA A 6 -16.42 4.96 -9.62
C ALA A 6 -15.25 4.12 -10.17
N PRO A 7 -14.08 4.09 -9.49
CA PRO A 7 -12.89 3.47 -10.05
C PRO A 7 -13.18 2.00 -10.34
N THR A 8 -13.22 1.63 -11.63
CA THR A 8 -13.37 0.24 -12.06
C THR A 8 -12.29 -0.60 -11.39
N PRO A 9 -12.65 -1.76 -10.79
CA PRO A 9 -11.65 -2.64 -10.19
C PRO A 9 -10.61 -3.02 -11.24
N ALA A 10 -9.33 -2.92 -10.88
CA ALA A 10 -8.23 -3.13 -11.81
C ALA A 10 -8.31 -4.54 -12.42
N THR A 11 -8.16 -4.62 -13.75
CA THR A 11 -8.18 -5.92 -14.43
C THR A 11 -6.94 -6.74 -14.07
N LYS A 12 -7.03 -8.07 -14.16
CA LYS A 12 -5.87 -8.95 -13.95
C LYS A 12 -4.67 -8.56 -14.83
N ALA A 13 -4.95 -8.13 -16.07
CA ALA A 13 -3.94 -7.64 -17.00
C ALA A 13 -3.28 -6.33 -16.52
N GLN A 14 -4.06 -5.39 -15.98
CA GLN A 14 -3.52 -4.15 -15.38
C GLN A 14 -2.63 -4.45 -14.17
N ILE A 15 -3.06 -5.36 -13.27
CA ILE A 15 -2.25 -5.76 -12.11
C ILE A 15 -0.94 -6.40 -12.58
N ALA A 16 -0.99 -7.32 -13.54
CA ALA A 16 0.20 -7.97 -14.09
C ALA A 16 1.15 -6.96 -14.75
N ALA A 17 0.63 -5.99 -15.51
CA ALA A 17 1.44 -4.96 -16.16
C ALA A 17 2.13 -4.04 -15.13
N VAL A 18 1.42 -3.60 -14.09
CA VAL A 18 2.00 -2.75 -13.04
C VAL A 18 3.07 -3.51 -12.24
N VAL A 19 2.82 -4.78 -11.92
CA VAL A 19 3.81 -5.64 -11.24
C VAL A 19 5.03 -5.87 -12.11
N ALA A 20 4.87 -6.17 -13.40
CA ALA A 20 5.99 -6.34 -14.33
C ALA A 20 6.80 -5.05 -14.48
N PHE A 21 6.14 -3.90 -14.59
CA PHE A 21 6.80 -2.60 -14.62
C PHE A 21 7.64 -2.34 -13.36
N TYR A 22 7.08 -2.62 -12.18
CA TYR A 22 7.83 -2.56 -10.91
C TYR A 22 9.04 -3.50 -10.92
N MET A 23 8.89 -4.74 -11.38
CA MET A 23 10.00 -5.70 -11.42
C MET A 23 11.17 -5.21 -12.27
N VAL A 24 10.89 -4.73 -13.49
CA VAL A 24 11.92 -4.26 -14.41
C VAL A 24 12.63 -3.03 -13.84
N ALA A 25 11.87 -2.01 -13.42
CA ALA A 25 12.44 -0.78 -12.85
C ALA A 25 13.32 -1.09 -11.63
N ALA A 26 12.85 -1.97 -10.74
CA ALA A 26 13.56 -2.32 -9.53
C ALA A 26 14.82 -3.16 -9.78
N LEU A 27 14.80 -4.09 -10.75
CA LEU A 27 15.98 -4.88 -11.10
C LEU A 27 17.08 -3.99 -11.68
N VAL A 28 16.74 -3.13 -12.65
CA VAL A 28 17.70 -2.18 -13.23
C VAL A 28 18.26 -1.27 -12.13
N MET A 29 17.40 -0.69 -11.30
CA MET A 29 17.81 0.19 -10.21
C MET A 29 18.86 -0.46 -9.29
N VAL A 30 18.68 -1.73 -8.91
CA VAL A 30 19.62 -2.39 -7.98
C VAL A 30 20.99 -2.63 -8.61
N PHE A 31 21.06 -3.06 -9.88
CA PHE A 31 22.36 -3.29 -10.52
C PHE A 31 23.09 -1.98 -10.81
N VAL A 32 22.39 -0.96 -11.34
CA VAL A 32 23.02 0.34 -11.63
C VAL A 32 23.43 1.03 -10.33
N ASN A 33 22.61 1.01 -9.26
CA ASN A 33 23.01 1.52 -7.95
C ASN A 33 24.31 0.88 -7.45
N LYS A 34 24.45 -0.44 -7.60
CA LYS A 34 25.66 -1.14 -7.17
C LYS A 34 26.89 -0.68 -7.96
N LEU A 35 26.76 -0.49 -9.27
CA LEU A 35 27.87 -0.02 -10.12
C LEU A 35 28.33 1.38 -9.70
N VAL A 36 27.39 2.30 -9.42
CA VAL A 36 27.72 3.67 -9.00
C VAL A 36 28.33 3.71 -7.61
N LEU A 37 27.76 2.97 -6.65
CA LEU A 37 28.26 2.93 -5.28
C LEU A 37 29.65 2.28 -5.18
N ASN A 38 29.98 1.35 -6.08
CA ASN A 38 31.32 0.80 -6.18
C ASN A 38 32.33 1.80 -6.77
N ALA A 39 31.87 2.71 -7.64
CA ALA A 39 32.72 3.74 -8.27
C ALA A 39 32.82 5.04 -7.45
N ALA A 40 31.95 5.23 -6.47
CA ALA A 40 31.92 6.40 -5.58
C ALA A 40 31.49 6.00 -4.15
N PRO A 41 32.26 5.14 -3.45
CA PRO A 41 31.91 4.62 -2.12
C PRO A 41 31.85 5.71 -1.04
N GLU A 42 32.47 6.87 -1.30
CA GLU A 42 32.55 7.97 -0.35
C GLU A 42 31.33 8.91 -0.33
N LEU A 43 30.41 8.81 -1.30
CA LEU A 43 29.28 9.72 -1.50
C LEU A 43 27.88 9.03 -1.54
N PRO A 44 27.57 8.05 -0.67
CA PRO A 44 26.32 7.29 -0.76
C PRO A 44 25.07 8.11 -0.44
N VAL A 45 25.13 9.06 0.50
CA VAL A 45 23.94 9.86 0.86
C VAL A 45 23.70 10.95 -0.18
N LEU A 46 24.76 11.57 -0.71
CA LEU A 46 24.69 12.51 -1.83
C LEU A 46 24.14 11.84 -3.08
N PHE A 47 24.54 10.59 -3.36
CA PHE A 47 23.98 9.80 -4.45
C PHE A 47 22.47 9.65 -4.32
N LEU A 48 21.97 9.26 -3.15
CA LEU A 48 20.52 9.15 -2.87
C LEU A 48 19.82 10.51 -2.99
N PHE A 49 20.44 11.58 -2.48
CA PHE A 49 19.93 12.94 -2.57
C PHE A 49 19.74 13.38 -4.03
N ASN A 50 20.76 13.15 -4.88
CA ASN A 50 20.69 13.44 -6.31
C ASN A 50 19.57 12.65 -6.99
N GLN A 51 19.37 11.37 -6.65
CA GLN A 51 18.26 10.58 -7.18
C GLN A 51 16.90 11.19 -6.84
N MET A 52 16.70 11.65 -5.60
CA MET A 52 15.43 12.28 -5.20
C MET A 52 15.21 13.60 -5.93
N LEU A 53 16.26 14.43 -6.10
CA LEU A 53 16.17 15.68 -6.87
C LEU A 53 15.82 15.44 -8.33
N ILE A 54 16.50 14.49 -8.98
CA ILE A 54 16.23 14.11 -10.37
C ILE A 54 14.80 13.59 -10.49
N ALA A 55 14.32 12.79 -9.54
CA ALA A 55 12.94 12.31 -9.55
C ALA A 55 11.91 13.45 -9.44
N VAL A 56 12.18 14.46 -8.63
CA VAL A 56 11.33 15.67 -8.54
C VAL A 56 11.39 16.48 -9.83
N ALA A 57 12.57 16.64 -10.44
CA ALA A 57 12.72 17.33 -11.72
C ALA A 57 11.96 16.61 -12.84
N LEU A 58 12.04 15.28 -12.91
CA LEU A 58 11.30 14.46 -13.88
C LEU A 58 9.79 14.51 -13.65
N LEU A 59 9.32 14.62 -12.39
CA LEU A 59 7.91 14.87 -12.08
C LEU A 59 7.44 16.21 -12.65
N HIS A 60 8.20 17.29 -12.41
CA HIS A 60 7.89 18.60 -12.99
C HIS A 60 7.91 18.56 -14.52
N PHE A 61 8.89 17.90 -15.12
CA PHE A 61 8.95 17.72 -16.57
C PHE A 61 7.75 16.92 -17.10
N SER A 62 7.35 15.85 -16.43
CA SER A 62 6.17 15.06 -16.80
C SER A 62 4.88 15.89 -16.74
N ALA A 63 4.78 16.82 -15.79
CA ALA A 63 3.66 17.76 -15.68
C ALA A 63 3.61 18.76 -16.84
N THR A 64 4.76 19.17 -17.37
CA THR A 64 4.81 20.06 -18.55
C THR A 64 4.40 19.34 -19.84
N LEU A 65 4.60 18.03 -19.93
CA LEU A 65 4.29 17.23 -21.13
C LEU A 65 2.84 16.73 -21.19
N SER A 66 2.15 16.60 -20.04
CA SER A 66 0.80 16.02 -20.00
C SER A 66 -0.15 16.84 -19.14
N PRO A 67 -1.24 17.39 -19.71
CA PRO A 67 -2.25 18.13 -18.94
C PRO A 67 -3.04 17.24 -17.96
N ARG A 68 -2.86 15.92 -18.02
CA ARG A 68 -3.42 14.96 -17.04
C ARG A 68 -2.60 14.87 -15.75
N ILE A 69 -1.37 15.41 -15.75
CA ILE A 69 -0.47 15.42 -14.59
C ILE A 69 -0.60 16.78 -13.91
N LYS A 70 -1.40 16.83 -12.85
CA LYS A 70 -1.50 18.03 -11.99
C LYS A 70 -0.39 17.97 -10.95
N ILE A 71 0.47 18.99 -10.94
CA ILE A 71 1.45 19.20 -9.85
C ILE A 71 0.65 19.47 -8.57
N PRO A 72 0.98 18.83 -7.44
CA PRO A 72 0.30 19.09 -6.17
C PRO A 72 0.27 20.58 -5.85
N SER A 73 -0.91 21.08 -5.45
CA SER A 73 -0.99 22.38 -4.78
C SER A 73 -0.22 22.27 -3.46
N TRP A 74 0.67 23.23 -3.19
CA TRP A 74 1.44 23.29 -1.95
C TRP A 74 0.50 23.57 -0.77
N ASN A 75 -0.06 22.51 -0.20
CA ASN A 75 -0.97 22.57 0.93
C ASN A 75 -0.25 22.04 2.18
N TYR A 76 -0.01 22.93 3.15
CA TYR A 76 0.65 22.58 4.41
C TYR A 76 -0.10 21.49 5.19
N SER A 77 -1.44 21.48 5.14
CA SER A 77 -2.25 20.45 5.79
C SER A 77 -2.00 19.07 5.19
N LEU A 78 -1.90 18.99 3.86
CA LEU A 78 -1.57 17.76 3.16
C LEU A 78 -0.15 17.29 3.50
N ALA A 79 0.82 18.20 3.46
CA ALA A 79 2.21 17.92 3.82
C ALA A 79 2.33 17.34 5.25
N LYS A 80 1.64 17.95 6.23
CA LYS A 80 1.60 17.45 7.61
C LYS A 80 0.95 16.07 7.70
N SER A 81 -0.09 15.80 6.90
CA SER A 81 -0.76 14.50 6.87
C SER A 81 0.07 13.36 6.25
N LEU A 82 1.01 13.73 5.36
CA LEU A 82 1.94 12.81 4.67
C LEU A 82 3.28 12.69 5.38
N PHE A 83 3.57 13.55 6.35
CA PHE A 83 4.82 13.53 7.12
C PHE A 83 5.23 12.13 7.62
N PRO A 84 4.33 11.27 8.15
CA PRO A 84 4.71 9.92 8.59
C PRO A 84 5.24 9.03 7.46
N VAL A 85 4.67 9.11 6.25
CA VAL A 85 5.14 8.26 5.13
C VAL A 85 6.51 8.73 4.65
N ILE A 86 6.72 10.05 4.61
CA ILE A 86 7.97 10.67 4.18
C ILE A 86 9.09 10.38 5.18
N SER A 87 8.85 10.57 6.47
CA SER A 87 9.86 10.38 7.51
C SER A 87 10.29 8.91 7.64
N VAL A 88 9.34 7.97 7.58
CA VAL A 88 9.64 6.53 7.60
C VAL A 88 10.43 6.12 6.36
N ASN A 89 10.12 6.66 5.18
CA ASN A 89 10.90 6.42 3.97
C ASN A 89 12.36 6.90 4.12
N ALA A 90 12.55 8.16 4.54
CA ALA A 90 13.87 8.76 4.70
C ALA A 90 14.72 8.01 5.73
N MET A 91 14.17 7.72 6.91
CA MET A 91 14.88 6.95 7.94
C MET A 91 15.18 5.52 7.46
N GLY A 92 14.25 4.88 6.78
CA GLY A 92 14.43 3.55 6.20
C GLY A 92 15.59 3.51 5.20
N LEU A 93 15.71 4.50 4.32
CA LEU A 93 16.83 4.61 3.37
C LEU A 93 18.17 4.80 4.09
N VAL A 94 18.22 5.61 5.15
CA VAL A 94 19.45 5.81 5.94
C VAL A 94 19.85 4.52 6.67
N TRP A 95 18.95 3.88 7.41
CA TRP A 95 19.25 2.61 8.10
C TRP A 95 19.62 1.49 7.13
N ASN A 96 18.98 1.44 5.96
CA ASN A 96 19.32 0.50 4.91
C ASN A 96 20.77 0.67 4.44
N THR A 97 21.18 1.92 4.17
CA THR A 97 22.55 2.25 3.75
C THR A 97 23.57 1.93 4.84
N LEU A 98 23.27 2.28 6.11
CA LEU A 98 24.13 1.96 7.25
C LEU A 98 24.27 0.45 7.47
N CYS A 99 23.19 -0.32 7.28
CA CYS A 99 23.23 -1.78 7.36
C CYS A 99 24.16 -2.35 6.28
N LEU A 100 23.98 -1.95 5.02
CA LEU A 100 24.80 -2.44 3.90
C LEU A 100 26.29 -2.10 4.06
N ARG A 101 26.63 -1.05 4.82
CA ARG A 101 28.00 -0.70 5.16
C ARG A 101 28.56 -1.52 6.33
N ALA A 102 27.72 -1.91 7.28
CA ALA A 102 28.13 -2.55 8.52
C ALA A 102 28.13 -4.09 8.46
N VAL A 103 27.42 -4.70 7.50
CA VAL A 103 27.33 -6.16 7.36
C VAL A 103 27.45 -6.63 5.92
N ASP A 104 27.95 -7.85 5.75
CA ASP A 104 28.00 -8.52 4.45
C ASP A 104 26.60 -8.81 3.88
N ALA A 105 26.56 -8.98 2.56
CA ALA A 105 25.32 -9.24 1.81
C ALA A 105 24.50 -10.43 2.33
N SER A 106 25.14 -11.45 2.93
CA SER A 106 24.47 -12.60 3.52
C SER A 106 23.63 -12.23 4.76
N TYR A 107 24.11 -11.32 5.62
CA TYR A 107 23.35 -10.84 6.78
C TYR A 107 22.17 -9.97 6.38
N PHE A 108 22.33 -9.19 5.30
CA PHE A 108 21.23 -8.39 4.76
C PHE A 108 20.04 -9.24 4.27
N GLN A 109 20.26 -10.52 3.93
CA GLN A 109 19.16 -11.43 3.57
C GLN A 109 18.25 -11.74 4.77
N ILE A 110 18.77 -11.72 6.00
CA ILE A 110 17.98 -11.88 7.23
C ILE A 110 17.00 -10.71 7.36
N ALA A 111 17.49 -9.47 7.17
CA ALA A 111 16.65 -8.28 7.16
C ALA A 111 15.55 -8.37 6.09
N ARG A 112 15.87 -8.84 4.88
CA ARG A 112 14.87 -9.08 3.80
C ARG A 112 13.81 -10.10 4.20
N GLY A 113 14.22 -11.20 4.86
CA GLY A 113 13.29 -12.21 5.37
C GLY A 113 12.29 -11.64 6.37
N LEU A 114 12.69 -10.67 7.19
CA LEU A 114 11.83 -10.05 8.20
C LEU A 114 10.80 -9.06 7.65
N VAL A 115 10.99 -8.53 6.42
CA VAL A 115 10.09 -7.50 5.87
C VAL A 115 8.64 -7.99 5.77
N LEU A 116 8.41 -9.22 5.31
CA LEU A 116 7.06 -9.77 5.14
C LEU A 116 6.29 -9.95 6.47
N PRO A 117 6.81 -10.65 7.49
CA PRO A 117 6.12 -10.79 8.76
C PRO A 117 5.89 -9.42 9.44
N LEU A 118 6.85 -8.49 9.35
CA LEU A 118 6.68 -7.13 9.84
C LEU A 118 5.59 -6.37 9.07
N THR A 119 5.50 -6.54 7.75
CA THR A 119 4.45 -5.90 6.94
C THR A 119 3.07 -6.41 7.31
N ILE A 120 2.92 -7.72 7.53
CA ILE A 120 1.65 -8.31 7.96
C ILE A 120 1.28 -7.80 9.36
N ALA A 121 2.25 -7.73 10.28
CA ALA A 121 2.02 -7.21 11.63
C ALA A 121 1.58 -5.74 11.60
N VAL A 122 2.31 -4.87 10.88
CA VAL A 122 1.97 -3.45 10.77
C VAL A 122 0.62 -3.26 10.05
N ALA A 123 0.34 -4.03 9.00
CA ALA A 123 -0.94 -3.99 8.31
C ALA A 123 -2.11 -4.43 9.20
N ALA A 124 -1.92 -5.46 10.03
CA ALA A 124 -2.92 -5.95 10.96
C ALA A 124 -3.21 -4.94 12.09
N VAL A 125 -2.16 -4.31 12.64
CA VAL A 125 -2.28 -3.26 13.66
C VAL A 125 -2.98 -2.03 13.08
N HIS A 126 -2.58 -1.58 11.89
CA HIS A 126 -3.14 -0.38 11.26
C HIS A 126 -4.60 -0.58 10.80
N GLY A 127 -4.89 -1.70 10.14
CA GLY A 127 -6.21 -1.98 9.58
C GLY A 127 -7.21 -2.63 10.54
N ARG A 128 -6.76 -3.02 11.75
CA ARG A 128 -7.55 -3.79 12.75
C ARG A 128 -8.25 -5.04 12.19
N LYS A 129 -7.70 -5.64 11.12
CA LYS A 129 -8.20 -6.87 10.50
C LYS A 129 -7.19 -7.99 10.67
N LYS A 130 -7.64 -9.16 11.11
CA LYS A 130 -6.78 -10.33 11.30
C LYS A 130 -6.46 -10.97 9.94
N PRO A 131 -5.18 -11.30 9.66
CA PRO A 131 -4.81 -12.00 8.42
C PRO A 131 -5.32 -13.45 8.44
N SER A 132 -5.57 -14.03 7.26
CA SER A 132 -5.92 -15.44 7.16
C SER A 132 -4.71 -16.33 7.48
N LEU A 133 -4.94 -17.48 8.10
CA LEU A 133 -3.87 -18.42 8.48
C LEU A 133 -3.01 -18.83 7.28
N LEU A 134 -3.63 -18.98 6.10
CA LEU A 134 -2.95 -19.31 4.85
C LEU A 134 -1.99 -18.20 4.37
N VAL A 135 -2.33 -16.92 4.60
CA VAL A 135 -1.41 -15.79 4.35
C VAL A 135 -0.22 -15.85 5.30
N LEU A 136 -0.44 -16.20 6.57
CA LEU A 136 0.64 -16.36 7.55
C LEU A 136 1.58 -17.52 7.19
N VAL A 137 1.04 -18.66 6.77
CA VAL A 137 1.82 -19.82 6.28
C VAL A 137 2.66 -19.44 5.06
N SER A 138 2.06 -18.71 4.10
CA SER A 138 2.77 -18.24 2.92
C SER A 138 3.93 -17.29 3.28
N ALA A 139 3.71 -16.40 4.24
CA ALA A 139 4.74 -15.49 4.73
C ALA A 139 5.85 -16.21 5.49
N ALA A 140 5.51 -17.22 6.30
CA ALA A 140 6.47 -18.06 6.99
C ALA A 140 7.36 -18.85 6.01
N LEU A 141 6.77 -19.41 4.94
CA LEU A 141 7.53 -20.06 3.87
C LEU A 141 8.51 -19.10 3.21
N VAL A 142 8.08 -17.91 2.80
CA VAL A 142 8.98 -16.94 2.15
C VAL A 142 10.09 -16.47 3.11
N THR A 143 9.74 -16.21 4.38
CA THR A 143 10.72 -15.84 5.42
C THR A 143 11.75 -16.95 5.61
N GLY A 144 11.30 -18.20 5.76
CA GLY A 144 12.17 -19.38 5.86
C GLY A 144 13.05 -19.55 4.62
N GLY A 145 12.52 -19.28 3.42
CA GLY A 145 13.28 -19.30 2.19
C GLY A 145 14.46 -18.32 2.19
N PHE A 146 14.26 -17.08 2.65
CA PHE A 146 15.37 -16.12 2.82
C PHE A 146 16.41 -16.60 3.84
N LEU A 147 15.98 -17.24 4.93
CA LEU A 147 16.91 -17.79 5.94
C LEU A 147 17.71 -18.97 5.39
N ILE A 148 17.08 -19.92 4.68
CA ILE A 148 17.75 -21.07 4.04
C ILE A 148 18.89 -20.60 3.14
N GLY A 149 18.69 -19.49 2.39
CA GLY A 149 19.70 -18.91 1.50
C GLY A 149 20.99 -18.47 2.20
N THR A 150 20.96 -18.25 3.52
CA THR A 150 22.09 -17.79 4.32
C THR A 150 22.95 -18.91 4.93
N THR A 151 22.42 -20.14 5.01
CA THR A 151 22.90 -21.23 5.90
C THR A 151 24.29 -21.84 5.62
N HIS A 152 24.97 -21.53 4.51
CA HIS A 152 26.34 -22.00 4.23
C HIS A 152 27.31 -20.89 3.77
N SER A 153 26.99 -19.62 3.99
CA SER A 153 28.07 -18.63 3.92
C SER A 153 29.00 -18.95 5.10
N ALA A 154 30.21 -19.46 4.82
CA ALA A 154 31.20 -19.95 5.79
C ALA A 154 31.72 -18.90 6.81
N ALA A 155 30.97 -17.82 7.01
CA ALA A 155 31.25 -16.66 7.83
C ALA A 155 30.02 -16.24 8.65
N LEU A 156 29.25 -17.19 9.19
CA LEU A 156 28.52 -16.92 10.45
C LEU A 156 29.53 -16.93 11.62
N THR A 157 30.72 -16.36 11.40
CA THR A 157 31.65 -16.03 12.46
C THR A 157 30.96 -14.99 13.33
N THR A 158 31.22 -15.09 14.62
CA THR A 158 30.72 -14.26 15.73
C THR A 158 31.08 -12.76 15.63
N ALA A 159 31.46 -12.28 14.44
CA ALA A 159 31.86 -10.92 14.13
C ALA A 159 30.76 -10.11 13.43
N ALA A 160 29.51 -10.58 13.40
CA ALA A 160 28.39 -9.73 13.02
C ALA A 160 28.34 -8.54 13.99
N SER A 161 28.65 -7.35 13.51
CA SER A 161 28.49 -6.12 14.28
C SER A 161 27.03 -6.04 14.74
N GLN A 162 26.81 -6.13 16.05
CA GLN A 162 25.47 -6.07 16.66
C GLN A 162 24.69 -4.84 16.15
N THR A 163 25.41 -3.75 15.90
CA THR A 163 24.92 -2.50 15.32
C THR A 163 24.40 -2.68 13.89
N GLY A 164 25.10 -3.44 13.06
CA GLY A 164 24.71 -3.69 11.68
C GLY A 164 23.44 -4.56 11.56
N LEU A 165 23.27 -5.54 12.45
CA LEU A 165 22.05 -6.32 12.55
C LEU A 165 20.87 -5.47 13.02
N LEU A 166 21.08 -4.60 14.02
CA LEU A 166 20.07 -3.65 14.50
C LEU A 166 19.60 -2.73 13.36
N TYR A 167 20.51 -2.15 12.58
CA TYR A 167 20.15 -1.34 11.41
C TYR A 167 19.39 -2.15 10.35
N GLY A 168 19.71 -3.44 10.19
CA GLY A 168 18.96 -4.34 9.30
C GLY A 168 17.51 -4.53 9.74
N VAL A 169 17.27 -4.77 11.03
CA VAL A 169 15.91 -4.92 11.59
C VAL A 169 15.13 -3.61 11.50
N LEU A 170 15.76 -2.47 11.85
CA LEU A 170 15.14 -1.15 11.76
C LEU A 170 14.79 -0.79 10.31
N SER A 171 15.68 -1.08 9.36
CA SER A 171 15.42 -0.92 7.92
C SER A 171 14.24 -1.80 7.47
N ALA A 172 14.21 -3.08 7.86
CA ALA A 172 13.11 -3.98 7.51
C ALA A 172 11.76 -3.49 8.04
N LEU A 173 11.73 -2.99 9.28
CA LEU A 173 10.55 -2.38 9.88
C LEU A 173 10.13 -1.10 9.14
N ALA A 174 11.07 -0.23 8.77
CA ALA A 174 10.79 0.98 8.03
C ALA A 174 10.22 0.68 6.63
N ILE A 175 10.76 -0.31 5.91
CA ILE A 175 10.22 -0.76 4.62
C ILE A 175 8.79 -1.28 4.78
N ALA A 176 8.55 -2.12 5.79
CA ALA A 176 7.23 -2.65 6.10
C ALA A 176 6.22 -1.54 6.44
N ALA A 177 6.59 -0.63 7.33
CA ALA A 177 5.75 0.49 7.73
C ALA A 177 5.49 1.46 6.58
N HIS A 178 6.50 1.77 5.77
CA HIS A 178 6.37 2.63 4.60
C HIS A 178 5.34 2.06 3.60
N ALA A 179 5.41 0.77 3.28
CA ALA A 179 4.45 0.14 2.38
C ALA A 179 3.00 0.25 2.88
N VAL A 180 2.76 0.03 4.17
CA VAL A 180 1.43 0.16 4.78
C VAL A 180 0.97 1.62 4.82
N LEU A 181 1.87 2.55 5.17
CA LEU A 181 1.58 3.98 5.22
C LEU A 181 1.29 4.55 3.82
N ILE A 182 1.91 4.05 2.75
CA ILE A 182 1.52 4.41 1.37
C ILE A 182 0.06 4.04 1.13
N GLY A 183 -0.33 2.81 1.48
CA GLY A 183 -1.72 2.36 1.36
C GLY A 183 -2.71 3.27 2.09
N ALA A 184 -2.33 3.74 3.28
CA ALA A 184 -3.12 4.67 4.09
C ALA A 184 -3.06 6.14 3.63
N ALA A 185 -2.01 6.53 2.92
CA ALA A 185 -1.79 7.89 2.40
C ALA A 185 -2.47 8.11 1.05
N LEU A 186 -2.65 7.06 0.24
CA LEU A 186 -3.29 7.14 -1.08
C LEU A 186 -4.67 7.84 -1.06
N PRO A 187 -5.60 7.54 -0.13
CA PRO A 187 -6.88 8.26 -0.05
C PRO A 187 -6.74 9.75 0.28
N LYS A 188 -5.67 10.15 0.98
CA LYS A 188 -5.43 11.56 1.39
C LYS A 188 -5.00 12.45 0.23
N VAL A 189 -4.46 11.87 -0.84
CA VAL A 189 -4.04 12.57 -2.08
C VAL A 189 -5.01 12.30 -3.24
N ASN A 190 -6.31 12.14 -2.95
CA ASN A 190 -7.34 11.83 -3.95
C ASN A 190 -7.03 10.58 -4.81
N GLY A 191 -6.28 9.62 -4.27
CA GLY A 191 -5.84 8.43 -4.99
C GLY A 191 -4.77 8.68 -6.07
N SER A 192 -4.18 9.87 -6.14
CA SER A 192 -3.12 10.18 -7.12
C SER A 192 -1.77 9.61 -6.68
N ALA A 193 -1.35 8.52 -7.31
CA ALA A 193 -0.03 7.91 -7.06
C ALA A 193 1.13 8.86 -7.41
N LEU A 194 0.93 9.71 -8.42
CA LEU A 194 1.93 10.66 -8.89
C LEU A 194 2.09 11.84 -7.92
N GLU A 195 0.99 12.30 -7.32
CA GLU A 195 1.02 13.33 -6.29
C GLU A 195 1.73 12.83 -5.03
N LEU A 196 1.44 11.59 -4.62
CA LEU A 196 2.15 10.95 -3.52
C LEU A 196 3.64 10.80 -3.82
N ALA A 197 4.01 10.42 -5.05
CA ALA A 197 5.40 10.30 -5.51
C ALA A 197 6.18 11.61 -5.36
N TYR A 198 5.53 12.73 -5.68
CA TYR A 198 6.11 14.06 -5.50
C TYR A 198 6.41 14.34 -4.03
N TRP A 199 5.40 14.20 -3.17
CA TRP A 199 5.57 14.47 -1.74
C TRP A 199 6.61 13.54 -1.09
N THR A 200 6.64 12.26 -1.48
CA THR A 200 7.63 11.31 -0.95
C THR A 200 9.05 11.65 -1.39
N ASN A 201 9.28 11.93 -2.67
CA ASN A 201 10.62 12.22 -3.19
C ASN A 201 11.12 13.60 -2.75
N ALA A 202 10.29 14.65 -2.87
CA ALA A 202 10.65 16.01 -2.44
C ALA A 202 10.85 16.07 -0.92
N GLY A 203 9.94 15.46 -0.15
CA GLY A 203 10.08 15.38 1.30
C GLY A 203 11.34 14.63 1.72
N THR A 204 11.62 13.48 1.10
CA THR A 204 12.82 12.69 1.40
C THR A 204 14.09 13.46 1.05
N ALA A 205 14.12 14.21 -0.07
CA ALA A 205 15.24 15.08 -0.42
C ALA A 205 15.52 16.11 0.70
N VAL A 206 14.47 16.76 1.23
CA VAL A 206 14.60 17.72 2.34
C VAL A 206 15.15 17.04 3.60
N PHE A 207 14.67 15.84 3.93
CA PHE A 207 15.16 15.07 5.08
C PHE A 207 16.62 14.61 4.93
N LEU A 208 17.09 14.38 3.71
CA LEU A 208 18.47 13.97 3.47
C LEU A 208 19.47 15.12 3.59
N VAL A 209 19.06 16.39 3.41
CA VAL A 209 19.95 17.57 3.54
C VAL A 209 20.76 17.57 4.85
N PRO A 210 20.15 17.50 6.06
CA PRO A 210 20.93 17.47 7.31
C PRO A 210 21.82 16.23 7.41
N VAL A 211 21.42 15.10 6.82
CA VAL A 211 22.22 13.87 6.82
C VAL A 211 23.47 14.03 5.96
N VAL A 212 23.37 14.69 4.80
CA VAL A 212 24.52 15.00 3.92
C VAL A 212 25.50 15.97 4.61
N LEU A 213 24.98 16.97 5.32
CA LEU A 213 25.79 17.96 6.04
C LEU A 213 26.53 17.34 7.23
N VAL A 214 25.81 16.59 8.09
CA VAL A 214 26.40 15.95 9.28
C VAL A 214 27.25 14.73 8.92
N GLY A 215 26.90 14.02 7.85
CA GLY A 215 27.66 12.86 7.35
C GLY A 215 29.05 13.21 6.80
N GLY A 216 29.38 14.50 6.70
CA GLY A 216 30.69 14.98 6.25
C GLY A 216 30.90 14.87 4.73
N GLU A 217 29.95 14.32 3.98
CA GLU A 217 30.03 14.22 2.51
C GLU A 217 30.12 15.62 1.87
N ALA A 218 29.33 16.59 2.36
CA ALA A 218 29.42 17.98 1.92
C ALA A 218 30.79 18.62 2.19
N GLN A 219 31.40 18.31 3.33
CA GLN A 219 32.73 18.81 3.69
C GLN A 219 33.81 18.23 2.77
N LYS A 220 33.71 16.94 2.42
CA LYS A 220 34.65 16.31 1.47
C LYS A 220 34.55 16.95 0.08
N LEU A 221 33.34 17.21 -0.41
CA LEU A 221 33.13 17.93 -1.68
C LEU A 221 33.71 19.35 -1.65
N TRP A 222 33.56 20.04 -0.52
CA TRP A 222 34.11 21.37 -0.33
C TRP A 222 35.63 21.38 -0.38
N VAL A 223 36.29 20.41 0.26
CA VAL A 223 37.74 20.27 0.19
C VAL A 223 38.18 19.98 -1.25
N VAL A 224 37.50 19.06 -1.95
CA VAL A 224 37.81 18.74 -3.36
C VAL A 224 37.63 19.95 -4.27
N SER A 225 36.57 20.74 -4.09
CA SER A 225 36.31 21.92 -4.91
C SER A 225 37.37 22.99 -4.73
N GLN A 226 37.90 23.14 -3.52
CA GLN A 226 39.03 24.03 -3.23
C GLN A 226 40.33 23.54 -3.87
N THR A 227 40.64 22.23 -3.80
CA THR A 227 41.82 21.65 -4.43
C THR A 227 41.80 21.82 -5.95
N TRP A 228 40.61 21.69 -6.56
CA TRP A 228 40.40 21.96 -7.99
C TRP A 228 40.56 23.44 -8.34
N ALA A 229 39.97 24.35 -7.55
CA ALA A 229 40.08 25.79 -7.76
C ALA A 229 41.51 26.33 -7.62
N ASN A 230 42.31 25.71 -6.76
CA ASN A 230 43.70 26.12 -6.50
C ASN A 230 44.72 25.50 -7.48
N GLY A 231 44.27 24.73 -8.49
CA GLY A 231 45.13 24.22 -9.57
C GLY A 231 46.20 23.20 -9.14
N SER A 232 46.15 22.70 -7.91
CA SER A 232 47.06 21.68 -7.39
C SER A 232 46.63 20.29 -7.90
N THR A 233 47.34 19.77 -8.90
CA THR A 233 47.00 18.54 -9.64
C THR A 233 47.31 17.23 -8.92
N GLN A 234 47.68 17.25 -7.63
CA GLN A 234 48.27 16.06 -7.01
C GLN A 234 47.85 15.87 -5.55
N GLN A 235 46.59 15.51 -5.33
CA GLN A 235 46.23 14.58 -4.26
C GLN A 235 44.89 13.92 -4.60
N HIS A 236 44.88 12.61 -4.85
CA HIS A 236 43.64 11.83 -4.86
C HIS A 236 43.05 11.87 -3.43
N THR A 237 42.25 12.89 -3.12
CA THR A 237 41.62 13.03 -1.81
C THR A 237 40.32 12.22 -1.69
N MET A 238 39.76 11.75 -2.81
CA MET A 238 38.57 10.89 -2.85
C MET A 238 38.69 9.86 -3.97
N ASP A 239 38.37 8.61 -3.68
CA ASP A 239 38.24 7.54 -4.67
C ASP A 239 36.86 7.62 -5.35
N VAL A 240 36.73 8.54 -6.30
CA VAL A 240 35.47 8.79 -7.03
C VAL A 240 35.73 8.90 -8.52
N ASP A 241 35.14 8.00 -9.30
CA ASP A 241 35.00 8.18 -10.74
C ASP A 241 33.80 9.09 -11.04
N TRP A 242 34.10 10.36 -11.32
CA TRP A 242 33.09 11.38 -11.58
C TRP A 242 32.21 11.11 -12.79
N ASN A 243 32.72 10.43 -13.83
CA ASN A 243 31.93 10.11 -15.01
C ASN A 243 30.88 9.04 -14.68
N VAL A 244 31.32 7.97 -14.02
CA VAL A 244 30.42 6.90 -13.58
C VAL A 244 29.44 7.43 -12.54
N PHE A 245 29.88 8.31 -11.64
CA PHE A 245 29.01 8.94 -10.64
C PHE A 245 27.94 9.83 -11.26
N LEU A 246 28.27 10.73 -12.19
CA LEU A 246 27.31 11.67 -12.77
C LEU A 246 26.33 10.98 -13.72
N VAL A 247 26.83 10.16 -14.65
CA VAL A 247 25.98 9.39 -15.59
C VAL A 247 25.13 8.40 -14.81
N GLY A 248 25.75 7.71 -13.85
CA GLY A 248 25.07 6.79 -12.97
C GLY A 248 24.01 7.44 -12.09
N SER A 249 24.28 8.63 -11.53
CA SER A 249 23.29 9.41 -10.78
C SER A 249 22.10 9.81 -11.65
N PHE A 250 22.36 10.21 -12.91
CA PHE A 250 21.28 10.52 -13.84
C PHE A 250 20.41 9.29 -14.17
N VAL A 251 21.04 8.19 -14.58
CA VAL A 251 20.34 6.95 -14.94
C VAL A 251 19.56 6.40 -13.75
N THR A 252 20.17 6.36 -12.57
CA THR A 252 19.49 5.87 -11.36
C THR A 252 18.47 6.87 -10.80
N GLY A 253 18.61 8.17 -11.06
CA GLY A 253 17.55 9.14 -10.78
C GLY A 253 16.32 8.89 -11.64
N VAL A 254 16.50 8.60 -12.94
CA VAL A 254 15.41 8.22 -13.86
C VAL A 254 14.75 6.91 -13.40
N PHE A 255 15.54 5.85 -13.18
CA PHE A 255 14.99 4.57 -12.73
C PHE A 255 14.45 4.62 -11.31
N GLY A 256 14.98 5.48 -10.44
CA GLY A 256 14.47 5.74 -9.10
C GLY A 256 13.09 6.41 -9.13
N PHE A 257 12.89 7.36 -10.04
CA PHE A 257 11.59 7.94 -10.34
C PHE A 257 10.58 6.89 -10.83
N LEU A 258 10.98 6.08 -11.83
CA LEU A 258 10.13 5.00 -12.35
C LEU A 258 9.79 3.98 -11.27
N LEU A 259 10.76 3.59 -10.45
CA LEU A 259 10.59 2.67 -9.33
C LEU A 259 9.63 3.24 -8.28
N CYS A 260 9.72 4.53 -7.97
CA CYS A 260 8.82 5.20 -7.05
C CYS A 260 7.37 5.14 -7.55
N ILE A 261 7.12 5.56 -8.80
CA ILE A 261 5.77 5.47 -9.40
C ILE A 261 5.28 4.03 -9.47
N ALA A 262 6.14 3.10 -9.89
CA ALA A 262 5.78 1.70 -10.01
C ALA A 262 5.37 1.10 -8.66
N SER A 263 6.10 1.42 -7.59
CA SER A 263 5.82 0.92 -6.24
C SER A 263 4.51 1.48 -5.70
N LEU A 264 4.29 2.78 -5.84
CA LEU A 264 3.04 3.43 -5.41
C LEU A 264 1.83 2.91 -6.18
N THR A 265 1.97 2.77 -7.51
CA THR A 265 0.90 2.23 -8.36
C THR A 265 0.66 0.76 -8.08
N SER A 266 1.71 -0.03 -7.82
CA SER A 266 1.61 -1.43 -7.41
C SER A 266 0.83 -1.59 -6.12
N ILE A 267 1.15 -0.80 -5.09
CA ILE A 267 0.40 -0.81 -3.82
C ILE A 267 -1.05 -0.35 -4.04
N LYS A 268 -1.27 0.68 -4.87
CA LYS A 268 -2.61 1.20 -5.18
C LYS A 268 -3.53 0.15 -5.83
N VAL A 269 -3.03 -0.61 -6.80
CA VAL A 269 -3.85 -1.61 -7.52
C VAL A 269 -3.87 -2.97 -6.85
N THR A 270 -3.00 -3.22 -5.86
CA THR A 270 -2.93 -4.47 -5.11
C THR A 270 -3.18 -4.23 -3.61
N SER A 271 -2.15 -4.41 -2.79
CA SER A 271 -2.14 -4.06 -1.37
C SER A 271 -0.69 -3.96 -0.88
N PRO A 272 -0.42 -3.32 0.26
CA PRO A 272 0.92 -3.29 0.86
C PRO A 272 1.54 -4.68 1.04
N VAL A 273 0.74 -5.65 1.49
CA VAL A 273 1.20 -7.03 1.71
C VAL A 273 1.51 -7.72 0.38
N THR A 274 0.64 -7.57 -0.62
CA THR A 274 0.86 -8.14 -1.96
C THR A 274 2.13 -7.57 -2.60
N HIS A 275 2.34 -6.26 -2.48
CA HIS A 275 3.55 -5.59 -2.97
C HIS A 275 4.83 -6.15 -2.31
N MET A 276 4.78 -6.53 -1.04
CA MET A 276 5.93 -7.17 -0.38
C MET A 276 6.18 -8.61 -0.85
N PHE A 277 5.15 -9.40 -1.15
CA PHE A 277 5.33 -10.70 -1.81
C PHE A 277 5.93 -10.52 -3.21
N THR A 278 5.47 -9.53 -3.97
CA THR A 278 6.08 -9.15 -5.24
C THR A 278 7.55 -8.74 -5.05
N SER A 279 7.89 -7.99 -4.00
CA SER A 279 9.28 -7.63 -3.68
C SER A 279 10.16 -8.82 -3.30
N ALA A 280 9.60 -9.87 -2.69
CA ALA A 280 10.31 -11.12 -2.43
C ALA A 280 10.66 -11.86 -3.72
N VAL A 281 9.69 -12.00 -4.64
CA VAL A 281 9.93 -12.58 -5.98
C VAL A 281 10.96 -11.77 -6.77
N ARG A 282 10.91 -10.43 -6.69
CA ARG A 282 11.95 -9.55 -7.27
C ARG A 282 13.36 -9.93 -6.78
N SER A 283 13.50 -10.20 -5.48
CA SER A 283 14.80 -10.54 -4.88
C SER A 283 15.32 -11.90 -5.37
N VAL A 284 14.42 -12.85 -5.64
CA VAL A 284 14.75 -14.12 -6.31
C VAL A 284 15.22 -13.88 -7.74
N LEU A 285 14.47 -13.09 -8.52
CA LEU A 285 14.85 -12.75 -9.90
C LEU A 285 16.19 -12.02 -9.96
N GLN A 286 16.44 -11.11 -9.02
CA GLN A 286 17.72 -10.43 -8.88
C GLN A 286 18.88 -11.43 -8.66
N THR A 287 18.65 -12.46 -7.84
CA THR A 287 19.66 -13.50 -7.57
C THR A 287 19.94 -14.34 -8.81
N VAL A 288 18.89 -14.78 -9.51
CA VAL A 288 19.00 -15.54 -10.77
C VAL A 288 19.72 -14.72 -11.84
N LEU A 289 19.35 -13.45 -12.00
CA LEU A 289 19.95 -12.56 -12.98
C LEU A 289 21.41 -12.25 -12.65
N GLY A 290 21.74 -12.07 -11.36
CA GLY A 290 23.11 -11.91 -10.90
C GLY A 290 23.98 -13.12 -11.26
N VAL A 291 23.45 -14.34 -11.05
CA VAL A 291 24.16 -15.55 -11.47
C VAL A 291 24.37 -15.59 -12.98
N PHE A 292 23.34 -15.29 -13.77
CA PHE A 292 23.44 -15.31 -15.23
C PHE A 292 24.45 -14.27 -15.75
N MET A 293 24.45 -13.05 -15.20
CA MET A 293 25.35 -11.98 -15.62
C MET A 293 26.79 -12.17 -15.14
N PHE A 294 26.99 -12.61 -13.90
CA PHE A 294 28.34 -12.74 -13.30
C PHE A 294 28.91 -14.15 -13.42
N ARG A 295 28.18 -15.09 -14.05
CA ARG A 295 28.53 -16.51 -14.16
C ARG A 295 28.91 -17.14 -12.80
N ASP A 296 28.21 -16.72 -11.75
CA ASP A 296 28.46 -17.16 -10.38
C ASP A 296 27.90 -18.58 -10.15
N ILE A 297 28.50 -19.36 -9.25
CA ILE A 297 28.07 -20.74 -9.01
C ILE A 297 26.83 -20.73 -8.09
N ILE A 298 25.72 -21.32 -8.55
CA ILE A 298 24.52 -21.52 -7.70
C ILE A 298 24.83 -22.61 -6.67
N THR A 299 24.92 -22.24 -5.40
CA THR A 299 24.98 -23.21 -4.31
C THR A 299 23.61 -23.88 -4.11
N THR A 300 23.60 -25.13 -3.65
CA THR A 300 22.37 -25.90 -3.39
C THR A 300 21.39 -25.14 -2.47
N ASN A 301 21.90 -24.39 -1.49
CA ASN A 301 21.08 -23.60 -0.57
C ASN A 301 20.44 -22.37 -1.24
N ARG A 302 21.13 -21.73 -2.19
CA ARG A 302 20.54 -20.64 -3.00
C ARG A 302 19.41 -21.20 -3.87
N LEU A 303 19.59 -22.39 -4.46
CA LEU A 303 18.55 -23.03 -5.25
C LEU A 303 17.34 -23.43 -4.40
N ALA A 304 17.56 -24.03 -3.22
CA ALA A 304 16.50 -24.38 -2.28
C ALA A 304 15.74 -23.13 -1.79
N SER A 305 16.47 -22.06 -1.44
CA SER A 305 15.90 -20.76 -1.07
C SER A 305 14.98 -20.20 -2.15
N ILE A 306 15.43 -20.19 -3.41
CA ILE A 306 14.65 -19.75 -4.56
C ILE A 306 13.36 -20.56 -4.68
N GLY A 307 13.45 -21.88 -4.62
CA GLY A 307 12.28 -22.77 -4.71
C GLY A 307 11.24 -22.49 -3.62
N VAL A 308 11.68 -22.36 -2.36
CA VAL A 308 10.79 -22.10 -1.22
C VAL A 308 10.13 -20.71 -1.31
N ILE A 309 10.88 -19.67 -1.70
CA ILE A 309 10.32 -18.31 -1.85
C ILE A 309 9.28 -18.26 -2.96
N LEU A 310 9.56 -18.88 -4.11
CA LEU A 310 8.62 -18.93 -5.23
C LEU A 310 7.37 -19.73 -4.86
N PHE A 311 7.52 -20.87 -4.20
CA PHE A 311 6.39 -21.67 -3.74
C PHE A 311 5.50 -20.90 -2.77
N GLY A 312 6.08 -20.25 -1.75
CA GLY A 312 5.32 -19.42 -0.79
C GLY A 312 4.62 -18.24 -1.46
N SER A 313 5.24 -17.62 -2.47
CA SER A 313 4.65 -16.50 -3.22
C SER A 313 3.51 -16.93 -4.14
N CYS A 314 3.63 -18.10 -4.78
CA CYS A 314 2.56 -18.71 -5.57
C CYS A 314 1.38 -19.11 -4.69
N LEU A 315 1.64 -19.71 -3.53
CA LEU A 315 0.62 -20.07 -2.54
C LEU A 315 -0.16 -18.82 -2.09
N TYR A 316 0.54 -17.73 -1.74
CA TYR A 316 -0.10 -16.46 -1.39
C TYR A 316 -1.01 -15.93 -2.51
N THR A 317 -0.53 -15.94 -3.75
CA THR A 317 -1.30 -15.44 -4.91
C THR A 317 -2.56 -16.27 -5.13
N TRP A 318 -2.47 -17.60 -4.98
CA TRP A 318 -3.62 -18.50 -5.06
C TRP A 318 -4.64 -18.23 -3.94
N VAL A 319 -4.17 -18.08 -2.70
CA VAL A 319 -5.02 -17.73 -1.54
C VAL A 319 -5.75 -16.41 -1.81
N LYS A 320 -5.04 -15.38 -2.28
CA LYS A 320 -5.63 -14.08 -2.57
C LYS A 320 -6.63 -14.14 -3.72
N SER A 321 -6.35 -14.94 -4.75
CA SER A 321 -7.29 -15.18 -5.86
C SER A 321 -8.57 -15.84 -5.35
N LYS A 322 -8.46 -16.83 -4.44
CA LYS A 322 -9.62 -17.52 -3.84
C LYS A 322 -10.43 -16.58 -2.94
N GLU A 323 -9.78 -15.80 -2.08
CA GLU A 323 -10.43 -14.77 -1.25
C GLU A 323 -11.21 -13.77 -2.12
N ASN A 324 -10.63 -13.36 -3.26
CA ASN A 324 -11.28 -12.42 -4.18
C ASN A 324 -12.45 -13.05 -4.95
N GLN A 325 -12.36 -14.34 -5.29
CA GLN A 325 -13.48 -15.09 -5.87
C GLN A 325 -14.63 -15.24 -4.88
N GLN A 326 -14.34 -15.59 -3.62
CA GLN A 326 -15.36 -15.71 -2.57
C GLN A 326 -16.08 -14.39 -2.32
N ARG A 327 -15.38 -13.25 -2.44
CA ARG A 327 -15.97 -11.92 -2.34
C ARG A 327 -16.85 -11.54 -3.54
N ASN A 328 -16.57 -12.09 -4.72
CA ASN A 328 -17.27 -11.76 -5.96
C ASN A 328 -18.37 -12.76 -6.35
N THR A 329 -18.54 -13.86 -5.60
CA THR A 329 -19.64 -14.80 -5.82
C THR A 329 -20.90 -14.26 -5.13
N PRO A 330 -21.97 -13.94 -5.87
CA PRO A 330 -23.26 -13.61 -5.26
C PRO A 330 -23.72 -14.78 -4.39
N ALA A 331 -24.25 -14.49 -3.20
CA ALA A 331 -24.85 -15.52 -2.35
C ALA A 331 -25.84 -16.35 -3.19
N PRO A 332 -25.85 -17.69 -3.08
CA PRO A 332 -26.80 -18.51 -3.80
C PRO A 332 -28.22 -18.07 -3.40
N GLU A 333 -29.02 -17.68 -4.39
CA GLU A 333 -30.45 -17.50 -4.22
C GLU A 333 -31.01 -18.83 -3.72
N THR A 334 -31.44 -18.86 -2.46
CA THR A 334 -32.23 -19.94 -1.91
C THR A 334 -33.52 -20.01 -2.72
N LYS A 335 -33.60 -20.94 -3.68
CA LYS A 335 -34.86 -21.29 -4.34
C LYS A 335 -35.80 -21.84 -3.27
N HIS A 336 -36.72 -21.01 -2.80
CA HIS A 336 -37.94 -21.51 -2.18
C HIS A 336 -38.86 -21.96 -3.30
N GLU A 337 -38.93 -23.27 -3.53
CA GLU A 337 -40.08 -23.89 -4.17
C GLU A 337 -41.32 -23.70 -3.28
N GLY A 338 -42.41 -23.22 -3.87
CA GLY A 338 -43.75 -23.29 -3.31
C GLY A 338 -44.36 -21.96 -2.87
N ALA A 339 -45.00 -21.26 -3.80
CA ALA A 339 -46.40 -20.81 -3.70
C ALA A 339 -46.72 -19.88 -4.89
N GLU A 340 -47.74 -20.25 -5.66
CA GLU A 340 -48.32 -19.43 -6.72
C GLU A 340 -48.70 -18.03 -6.20
N GLY A 341 -48.31 -17.01 -6.95
CA GLY A 341 -48.74 -15.63 -6.73
C GLY A 341 -48.37 -14.78 -7.94
N LYS A 342 -49.35 -14.52 -8.81
CA LYS A 342 -49.22 -13.65 -9.98
C LYS A 342 -48.65 -12.28 -9.56
N GLY A 343 -47.52 -11.91 -10.16
CA GLY A 343 -46.96 -10.56 -10.08
C GLY A 343 -45.75 -10.48 -10.99
N ALA A 344 -45.91 -9.82 -12.14
CA ALA A 344 -44.85 -9.64 -13.12
C ALA A 344 -43.65 -8.90 -12.49
N ILE A 345 -42.49 -9.55 -12.46
CA ILE A 345 -41.21 -8.91 -12.14
C ILE A 345 -40.73 -8.24 -13.43
N GLU A 346 -41.11 -6.98 -13.60
CA GLU A 346 -40.59 -6.11 -14.64
C GLU A 346 -39.17 -5.67 -14.22
N LYS A 347 -38.17 -6.12 -14.98
CA LYS A 347 -36.81 -5.58 -14.90
C LYS A 347 -36.85 -4.12 -15.36
N CYS A 348 -36.98 -3.19 -14.42
CA CYS A 348 -37.00 -1.77 -14.75
C CYS A 348 -35.58 -1.18 -14.70
N ALA A 349 -35.14 -0.66 -15.84
CA ALA A 349 -33.96 0.19 -15.97
C ALA A 349 -34.13 1.45 -15.10
N LEU A 350 -33.03 1.92 -14.51
CA LEU A 350 -32.97 3.13 -13.68
C LEU A 350 -33.43 4.37 -14.46
N PRO A 351 -34.38 5.18 -13.94
CA PRO A 351 -34.66 6.51 -14.48
C PRO A 351 -33.67 7.58 -13.96
N PRO A 352 -33.47 8.69 -14.69
CA PRO A 352 -32.35 9.59 -14.51
C PRO A 352 -32.68 10.78 -13.60
N TYR A 353 -32.85 10.57 -12.30
CA TYR A 353 -32.88 11.67 -11.31
C TYR A 353 -32.29 11.22 -9.98
N PHE A 354 -30.99 10.93 -9.98
CA PHE A 354 -30.19 10.78 -8.76
C PHE A 354 -29.30 12.01 -8.66
N VAL A 355 -29.55 12.87 -7.67
CA VAL A 355 -28.77 14.10 -7.44
C VAL A 355 -27.51 13.71 -6.66
N PRO A 356 -26.27 13.95 -7.17
CA PRO A 356 -25.07 13.82 -6.36
C PRO A 356 -24.71 15.15 -5.69
N MET A 357 -24.34 15.05 -4.41
CA MET A 357 -23.44 15.90 -3.62
C MET A 357 -23.54 17.43 -3.78
N ALA A 358 -24.09 18.07 -2.74
CA ALA A 358 -23.75 19.45 -2.40
C ALA A 358 -22.66 19.46 -1.30
N ASP A 359 -21.52 20.06 -1.64
CA ASP A 359 -20.50 20.56 -0.72
C ASP A 359 -21.14 21.40 0.39
N VAL A 360 -20.89 21.08 1.67
CA VAL A 360 -20.86 22.10 2.73
C VAL A 360 -19.91 21.66 3.84
N ALA A 361 -18.80 22.38 3.96
CA ALA A 361 -18.08 22.54 5.22
C ALA A 361 -18.91 23.43 6.14
N GLY A 362 -19.22 22.99 7.37
CA GLY A 362 -19.91 23.82 8.36
C GLY A 362 -20.28 23.08 9.64
N SER A 363 -19.73 23.54 10.76
CA SER A 363 -20.14 23.41 12.18
C SER A 363 -21.04 22.23 12.58
N GLY A 364 -20.55 21.40 13.52
CA GLY A 364 -21.29 20.32 14.19
C GLY A 364 -22.40 20.77 15.14
N VAL A 365 -23.35 21.59 14.65
CA VAL A 365 -24.58 21.96 15.34
C VAL A 365 -25.74 21.40 14.52
N VAL A 366 -26.49 20.44 15.08
CA VAL A 366 -27.71 19.89 14.46
C VAL A 366 -28.78 20.97 14.53
N GLN A 367 -29.18 21.56 13.38
CA GLN A 367 -30.26 22.54 13.31
C GLN A 367 -31.56 21.91 12.82
N GLU A 368 -31.48 20.94 11.91
CA GLU A 368 -32.64 20.24 11.35
C GLU A 368 -32.59 18.72 11.59
N PRO A 369 -33.73 18.03 11.70
CA PRO A 369 -33.78 16.57 11.90
C PRO A 369 -33.03 15.78 10.81
N PHE A 370 -33.00 16.29 9.57
CA PHE A 370 -32.29 15.67 8.45
C PHE A 370 -30.76 15.81 8.54
N ASP A 371 -30.25 16.81 9.27
CA ASP A 371 -28.81 16.97 9.49
C ASP A 371 -28.23 15.78 10.27
N LEU A 372 -29.04 15.18 11.15
CA LEU A 372 -28.62 14.02 11.92
C LEU A 372 -28.33 12.81 11.01
N ILE A 373 -29.18 12.59 9.99
CA ILE A 373 -28.99 11.52 8.99
C ILE A 373 -27.80 11.84 8.09
N ARG A 374 -27.61 13.11 7.73
CA ARG A 374 -26.44 13.58 6.98
C ARG A 374 -25.14 13.29 7.71
N LEU A 375 -25.11 13.49 9.03
CA LEU A 375 -23.95 13.22 9.87
C LEU A 375 -23.68 11.72 10.07
N SER A 376 -24.67 10.86 9.88
CA SER A 376 -24.56 9.40 9.99
C SER A 376 -24.18 8.70 8.66
N LEU A 377 -23.82 9.44 7.61
CA LEU A 377 -23.26 8.85 6.39
C LEU A 377 -21.94 8.10 6.69
N SER A 378 -21.82 6.88 6.18
CA SER A 378 -20.73 5.93 6.46
C SER A 378 -20.65 5.43 7.90
N GLU A 379 -21.64 5.72 8.75
CA GLU A 379 -21.77 5.17 10.10
C GLU A 379 -22.82 4.04 10.13
N ARG A 380 -22.77 3.19 11.18
CA ARG A 380 -23.77 2.16 11.40
C ARG A 380 -25.02 2.81 12.01
N VAL A 381 -26.16 2.64 11.34
CA VAL A 381 -27.46 3.16 11.74
C VAL A 381 -28.44 2.02 12.00
N TYR A 382 -29.39 2.27 12.89
CA TYR A 382 -30.53 1.42 13.14
C TYR A 382 -31.76 1.99 12.43
N VAL A 383 -32.46 1.18 11.66
CA VAL A 383 -33.63 1.58 10.88
C VAL A 383 -34.80 0.67 11.21
N LYS A 384 -35.90 1.23 11.68
CA LYS A 384 -37.15 0.50 11.90
C LYS A 384 -38.08 0.70 10.72
N LEU A 385 -38.52 -0.41 10.13
CA LEU A 385 -39.45 -0.43 9.02
C LEU A 385 -40.86 -0.83 9.48
N ARG A 386 -41.86 -0.54 8.64
CA ARG A 386 -43.22 -1.06 8.78
C ARG A 386 -43.23 -2.59 8.69
N GLY A 387 -44.05 -3.22 9.54
CA GLY A 387 -44.20 -4.68 9.60
C GLY A 387 -43.21 -5.37 10.55
N ASP A 388 -42.82 -4.73 11.66
CA ASP A 388 -41.93 -5.29 12.70
C ASP A 388 -40.58 -5.82 12.17
N ARG A 389 -40.10 -5.14 11.11
CA ARG A 389 -38.78 -5.35 10.51
C ARG A 389 -37.82 -4.30 11.03
N GLU A 390 -36.68 -4.73 11.52
CA GLU A 390 -35.63 -3.86 12.02
C GLU A 390 -34.34 -4.15 11.27
N LEU A 391 -33.62 -3.10 10.86
CA LEU A 391 -32.39 -3.18 10.09
C LEU A 391 -31.27 -2.49 10.84
N THR A 392 -30.09 -3.11 10.89
CA THR A 392 -28.88 -2.50 11.45
C THR A 392 -27.73 -2.62 10.45
N GLY A 393 -27.23 -1.51 9.91
CA GLY A 393 -26.20 -1.54 8.86
C GLY A 393 -25.53 -0.18 8.63
N VAL A 394 -24.55 -0.12 7.74
CA VAL A 394 -23.80 1.10 7.42
C VAL A 394 -24.54 1.90 6.36
N LEU A 395 -24.89 3.17 6.65
CA LEU A 395 -25.60 4.04 5.70
C LEU A 395 -24.64 4.61 4.65
N HIS A 396 -24.90 4.37 3.36
CA HIS A 396 -24.07 4.91 2.27
C HIS A 396 -24.68 6.11 1.56
N ALA A 397 -26.01 6.13 1.39
CA ALA A 397 -26.71 7.23 0.75
C ALA A 397 -28.16 7.29 1.24
N TYR A 398 -28.75 8.49 1.16
CA TYR A 398 -30.17 8.73 1.38
C TYR A 398 -30.66 9.83 0.42
N ASP A 399 -31.98 9.94 0.24
CA ASP A 399 -32.62 11.03 -0.50
C ASP A 399 -33.70 11.75 0.34
N GLY A 400 -34.33 12.77 -0.24
CA GLY A 400 -35.40 13.54 0.43
C GLY A 400 -36.68 12.74 0.72
N HIS A 401 -36.84 11.56 0.12
CA HIS A 401 -37.96 10.65 0.38
C HIS A 401 -37.61 9.58 1.42
N MET A 402 -36.41 9.63 2.02
CA MET A 402 -35.88 8.61 2.93
C MET A 402 -35.64 7.24 2.28
N ASN A 403 -35.40 7.20 0.97
CA ASN A 403 -34.85 6.00 0.35
C ASN A 403 -33.40 5.85 0.81
N LEU A 404 -33.03 4.71 1.38
CA LEU A 404 -31.71 4.47 1.97
C LEU A 404 -30.96 3.40 1.19
N ILE A 405 -29.65 3.60 1.03
CA ILE A 405 -28.72 2.57 0.58
C ILE A 405 -27.85 2.20 1.78
N MET A 406 -27.93 0.95 2.22
CA MET A 406 -27.20 0.46 3.39
C MET A 406 -26.34 -0.76 3.03
N SER A 407 -25.18 -0.91 3.66
CA SER A 407 -24.33 -2.11 3.56
C SER A 407 -24.15 -2.81 4.90
N ASP A 408 -23.67 -4.05 4.88
CA ASP A 408 -23.44 -4.87 6.08
C ASP A 408 -24.67 -4.89 7.02
N VAL A 409 -25.86 -5.08 6.41
CA VAL A 409 -27.17 -4.96 7.05
C VAL A 409 -27.56 -6.26 7.73
N GLU A 410 -27.80 -6.22 9.03
CA GLU A 410 -28.48 -7.26 9.79
C GLU A 410 -29.96 -6.89 9.86
N GLU A 411 -30.81 -7.69 9.20
CA GLU A 411 -32.26 -7.59 9.25
C GLU A 411 -32.82 -8.56 10.28
N SER A 412 -33.68 -8.08 11.18
CA SER A 412 -34.43 -8.89 12.14
C SER A 412 -35.93 -8.72 11.94
N ILE A 413 -36.64 -9.84 11.80
CA ILE A 413 -38.10 -9.92 11.66
C ILE A 413 -38.67 -10.61 12.90
N MET A 414 -39.60 -9.94 13.58
CA MET A 414 -40.29 -10.53 14.74
C MET A 414 -41.45 -11.41 14.25
N ILE A 415 -41.35 -12.72 14.42
CA ILE A 415 -42.41 -13.67 14.07
C ILE A 415 -43.07 -14.14 15.37
N VAL A 416 -44.36 -13.85 15.53
CA VAL A 416 -45.18 -14.34 16.64
C VAL A 416 -45.84 -15.65 16.20
N GLU A 417 -45.24 -16.78 16.55
CA GLU A 417 -45.91 -18.08 16.46
C GLU A 417 -46.84 -18.20 17.69
N ASN A 418 -48.15 -18.27 17.45
CA ASN A 418 -49.25 -18.46 18.42
C ASN A 418 -49.90 -17.19 19.02
N PRO A 419 -50.80 -16.50 18.28
CA PRO A 419 -51.57 -15.36 18.80
C PRO A 419 -52.68 -15.71 19.81
N GLU A 420 -52.98 -17.00 20.04
CA GLU A 420 -54.15 -17.43 20.83
C GLU A 420 -53.91 -17.59 22.34
N ASN A 421 -52.67 -17.41 22.85
CA ASN A 421 -52.39 -17.49 24.28
C ASN A 421 -51.69 -16.22 24.81
N PRO A 422 -52.43 -15.28 25.43
CA PRO A 422 -51.90 -13.98 25.85
C PRO A 422 -50.93 -14.02 27.05
N ALA A 423 -50.73 -15.19 27.68
CA ALA A 423 -49.88 -15.32 28.86
C ALA A 423 -48.40 -15.63 28.56
N ASN A 424 -48.05 -16.10 27.35
CA ASN A 424 -46.66 -16.40 26.98
C ASN A 424 -46.48 -16.45 25.44
N PRO A 425 -46.35 -15.29 24.76
CA PRO A 425 -46.07 -15.28 23.33
C PRO A 425 -44.65 -15.79 23.07
N ASN A 426 -44.52 -16.87 22.29
CA ASN A 426 -43.22 -17.40 21.90
C ASN A 426 -42.69 -16.59 20.70
N VAL A 427 -42.02 -15.47 20.99
CA VAL A 427 -41.48 -14.56 19.96
C VAL A 427 -40.17 -15.11 19.43
N LYS A 428 -40.15 -15.55 18.15
CA LYS A 428 -38.91 -15.93 17.46
C LYS A 428 -38.45 -14.78 16.58
N VAL A 429 -37.18 -14.39 16.75
CA VAL A 429 -36.54 -13.36 15.93
C VAL A 429 -35.78 -14.04 14.79
N ALA A 430 -36.27 -13.90 13.57
CA ALA A 430 -35.55 -14.37 12.39
C ALA A 430 -34.54 -13.30 11.96
N LYS A 431 -33.24 -13.65 11.97
CA LYS A 431 -32.14 -12.74 11.58
C LYS A 431 -31.57 -13.12 10.22
N ARG A 432 -31.35 -12.14 9.35
CA ARG A 432 -30.75 -12.28 8.02
C ARG A 432 -29.67 -11.21 7.82
N ASN A 433 -28.52 -11.58 7.28
CA ASN A 433 -27.49 -10.62 6.88
C ASN A 433 -27.55 -10.36 5.37
N VAL A 434 -27.43 -9.09 4.97
CA VAL A 434 -27.49 -8.61 3.59
C VAL A 434 -26.33 -7.64 3.35
N GLU A 435 -25.51 -7.90 2.32
CA GLU A 435 -24.32 -7.09 2.03
C GLU A 435 -24.65 -5.68 1.57
N MET A 436 -25.68 -5.52 0.74
CA MET A 436 -26.17 -4.25 0.23
C MET A 436 -27.70 -4.30 0.11
N LEU A 437 -28.37 -3.34 0.73
CA LEU A 437 -29.83 -3.27 0.78
C LEU A 437 -30.29 -1.87 0.38
N PHE A 438 -31.12 -1.82 -0.66
CA PHE A 438 -31.91 -0.63 -0.98
C PHE A 438 -33.22 -0.68 -0.20
N VAL A 439 -33.47 0.35 0.60
CA VAL A 439 -34.67 0.51 1.41
C VAL A 439 -35.48 1.65 0.84
N ARG A 440 -36.75 1.38 0.50
CA ARG A 440 -37.67 2.41 0.03
C ARG A 440 -38.23 3.20 1.20
N GLY A 441 -38.24 4.52 1.09
CA GLY A 441 -38.58 5.44 2.17
C GLY A 441 -40.02 5.35 2.68
N ASP A 442 -40.97 4.92 1.84
CA ASP A 442 -42.38 4.70 2.21
C ASP A 442 -42.56 3.70 3.38
N GLY A 443 -41.56 2.84 3.61
CA GLY A 443 -41.55 1.84 4.67
C GLY A 443 -40.78 2.25 5.93
N VAL A 444 -40.07 3.37 5.92
CA VAL A 444 -39.19 3.80 7.03
C VAL A 444 -40.02 4.50 8.11
N ILE A 445 -39.96 4.00 9.34
CA ILE A 445 -40.62 4.59 10.51
C ILE A 445 -39.62 5.45 11.30
N LEU A 446 -38.42 4.91 11.52
CA LEU A 446 -37.40 5.53 12.35
C LEU A 446 -36.02 5.23 11.78
N VAL A 447 -35.15 6.23 11.81
CA VAL A 447 -33.70 6.08 11.64
C VAL A 447 -33.03 6.62 12.89
N SER A 448 -32.25 5.79 13.57
CA SER A 448 -31.44 6.18 14.72
C SER A 448 -29.97 6.03 14.36
N PRO A 449 -29.13 7.04 14.62
CA PRO A 449 -27.68 6.86 14.63
C PRO A 449 -27.31 5.72 15.59
N GLY A 450 -26.28 4.94 15.27
CA GLY A 450 -25.70 3.99 16.21
C GLY A 450 -25.12 4.73 17.41
N SER A 451 -25.20 4.13 18.60
CA SER A 451 -24.55 4.65 19.81
C SER A 451 -23.06 4.86 19.53
N ARG A 452 -22.60 6.11 19.53
CA ARG A 452 -21.17 6.46 19.38
C ARG A 452 -20.35 6.03 20.58
#